data_AF-A0A9E0QT89-F1
#
_entry.id   AF-A0A9E0QT89-F1
#
_cell.length_a   1.000
_cell.length_b   1.000
_cell.length_c   1.000
_cell.angle_alpha   90.00
_cell.angle_beta   90.00
_cell.angle_gamma   90.00
#
_symmetry.space_group_name_H-M   'P 1'
#
loop_
_entity.id
_entity.type
_entity.pdbx_description
1 polymer ?
#
loop_
_entity_poly.entity_id
_entity_poly.type
_entity_poly.pdbx_seq_one_letter_code
_entity_poly.pdbx_strand_id
1 'polypeptide(L)'
;MRPVLAFTAILALSACDATNQVADGIARAQAKSVVNTVVAQRFPGLNAAPITDCVIDAASAGEIIQIASAGVTGVTPETTQQVIQIAQRPQAVQCITQNSLTLLGG
;
A
#
# COMPACT_ATOMS: atom_id res chain seq x y z
N MET A 1 -23.15 34.86 -13.17
CA MET A 1 -23.16 33.45 -13.62
C MET A 1 -21.75 32.82 -13.69
N ARG A 2 -20.72 33.54 -14.15
CA ARG A 2 -19.31 33.08 -14.13
C ARG A 2 -18.70 32.73 -12.75
N PRO A 3 -18.98 33.45 -11.63
CA PRO A 3 -18.35 33.13 -10.35
C PRO A 3 -18.95 31.89 -9.67
N VAL A 4 -20.21 31.56 -9.97
CA VAL A 4 -20.89 30.37 -9.44
C VAL A 4 -20.29 29.10 -10.05
N LEU A 5 -19.96 29.13 -11.35
CA LEU A 5 -19.37 27.98 -12.05
C LEU A 5 -17.96 27.65 -11.56
N ALA A 6 -17.19 28.66 -11.15
CA ALA A 6 -15.85 28.50 -10.59
C ALA A 6 -15.88 27.90 -9.17
N PHE A 7 -16.85 28.30 -8.34
CA PHE A 7 -17.00 27.79 -6.97
C PHE A 7 -17.39 26.30 -6.95
N THR A 8 -18.29 25.86 -7.83
CA THR A 8 -18.72 24.46 -7.89
C THR A 8 -17.59 23.53 -8.37
N ALA A 9 -16.70 24.01 -9.24
CA ALA A 9 -15.56 23.24 -9.73
C ALA A 9 -14.52 22.96 -8.62
N ILE A 10 -14.26 23.94 -7.75
CA ILE A 10 -13.30 23.80 -6.65
C ILE A 10 -13.83 22.81 -5.58
N LEU A 11 -15.13 22.84 -5.31
CA LEU A 11 -15.80 21.90 -4.38
C LEU A 11 -15.82 20.46 -4.90
N ALA A 12 -15.92 20.26 -6.23
CA ALA A 12 -15.87 18.94 -6.83
C ALA A 12 -14.46 18.32 -6.78
N LEU A 13 -13.41 19.12 -6.94
CA LEU A 13 -12.03 18.64 -6.83
C LEU A 13 -11.67 18.22 -5.40
N SER A 14 -12.07 18.99 -4.39
CA SER A 14 -11.79 18.63 -2.98
C SER A 14 -12.55 17.38 -2.53
N ALA A 15 -13.75 17.14 -3.06
CA ALA A 15 -14.50 15.91 -2.80
C ALA A 15 -13.84 14.67 -3.44
N CYS A 16 -13.24 14.82 -4.63
CA CYS A 16 -12.48 13.75 -5.27
C CYS A 16 -11.22 13.41 -4.46
N ASP A 17 -10.48 14.40 -3.96
CA ASP A 17 -9.27 14.18 -3.16
C ASP A 17 -9.57 13.42 -1.85
N ALA A 18 -10.60 13.86 -1.11
CA ALA A 18 -11.02 13.20 0.13
C ALA A 18 -11.50 11.76 -0.11
N THR A 19 -12.25 11.52 -1.20
CA THR A 19 -12.72 10.17 -1.55
C THR A 19 -11.57 9.27 -1.99
N ASN A 20 -10.60 9.80 -2.76
CA ASN A 20 -9.40 9.06 -3.16
C ASN A 20 -8.52 8.71 -1.96
N GLN A 21 -8.36 9.60 -0.98
CA GLN A 21 -7.62 9.31 0.25
C GLN A 21 -8.25 8.17 1.07
N VAL A 22 -9.59 8.14 1.17
CA VAL A 22 -10.31 7.05 1.86
C VAL A 22 -10.19 5.74 1.08
N ALA A 23 -10.33 5.79 -0.25
CA ALA A 23 -10.16 4.62 -1.12
C ALA A 23 -8.73 4.07 -1.05
N ASP A 24 -7.72 4.94 -1.04
CA ASP A 24 -6.31 4.58 -0.85
C ASP A 24 -6.09 3.91 0.50
N GLY A 25 -6.69 4.43 1.58
CA GLY A 25 -6.60 3.81 2.91
C GLY A 25 -7.18 2.39 2.95
N ILE A 26 -8.33 2.18 2.30
CA ILE A 26 -8.97 0.86 2.20
C ILE A 26 -8.12 -0.09 1.34
N ALA A 27 -7.61 0.38 0.20
CA ALA A 27 -6.77 -0.40 -0.69
C ALA A 27 -5.45 -0.80 0.01
N ARG A 28 -4.84 0.12 0.77
CA ARG A 28 -3.67 -0.15 1.61
C ARG A 28 -3.97 -1.21 2.67
N ALA A 29 -5.10 -1.13 3.37
CA ALA A 29 -5.48 -2.12 4.38
C ALA A 29 -5.68 -3.52 3.77
N GLN A 30 -6.31 -3.61 2.60
CA GLN A 30 -6.45 -4.88 1.88
C GLN A 30 -5.09 -5.43 1.44
N ALA A 31 -4.24 -4.59 0.86
CA ALA A 31 -2.91 -4.98 0.45
C ALA A 31 -2.06 -5.47 1.63
N LYS A 32 -2.17 -4.86 2.82
CA LYS A 32 -1.51 -5.32 4.05
C LYS A 32 -1.93 -6.74 4.42
N SER A 33 -3.22 -7.07 4.32
CA SER A 33 -3.74 -8.41 4.63
C SER A 33 -3.15 -9.50 3.70
N VAL A 34 -3.05 -9.18 2.40
CA VAL A 34 -2.48 -10.09 1.40
C VAL A 34 -1.00 -10.35 1.66
N VAL A 35 -0.21 -9.29 1.86
CA VAL A 35 1.23 -9.44 2.10
C VAL A 35 1.49 -10.15 3.43
N ASN A 36 0.71 -9.89 4.48
CA ASN A 36 0.79 -10.62 5.74
C ASN A 36 0.57 -12.13 5.54
N THR A 37 -0.39 -12.51 4.69
CA THR A 37 -0.66 -13.92 4.35
C THR A 37 0.52 -14.56 3.64
N VAL A 38 1.10 -13.88 2.64
CA VAL A 38 2.27 -14.37 1.88
C VAL A 38 3.48 -14.57 2.78
N VAL A 39 3.76 -13.60 3.66
CA VAL A 39 4.91 -13.69 4.57
C VAL A 39 4.67 -14.73 5.66
N ALA A 40 3.45 -14.87 6.20
CA ALA A 40 3.13 -15.93 7.16
C ALA A 40 3.32 -17.33 6.57
N GLN A 41 3.03 -17.51 5.27
CA GLN A 41 3.27 -18.78 4.57
C GLN A 41 4.77 -19.06 4.32
N ARG A 42 5.57 -18.01 4.07
CA ARG A 42 7.01 -18.14 3.75
C ARG A 42 7.93 -18.13 4.96
N PHE A 43 7.51 -17.43 6.01
CA PHE A 43 8.28 -17.16 7.22
C PHE A 43 7.38 -17.34 8.45
N PRO A 44 6.92 -18.59 8.73
CA PRO A 44 6.08 -18.86 9.88
C PRO A 44 6.80 -18.47 11.18
N GLY A 45 6.17 -17.63 11.98
CA GLY A 45 6.72 -17.12 13.26
C GLY A 45 7.41 -15.76 13.17
N LEU A 46 7.54 -15.16 11.99
CA LEU A 46 8.03 -13.79 11.82
C LEU A 46 6.87 -12.81 11.61
N ASN A 47 6.92 -11.67 12.30
CA ASN A 47 5.91 -10.63 12.13
C ASN A 47 6.15 -9.90 10.80
N ALA A 48 5.30 -10.18 9.83
CA ALA A 48 5.36 -9.62 8.49
C ALA A 48 4.97 -8.15 8.42
N ALA A 49 4.15 -7.70 9.37
CA ALA A 49 3.51 -6.39 9.37
C ALA A 49 4.48 -5.22 9.07
N PRO A 50 5.66 -5.11 9.72
CA PRO A 50 6.57 -4.00 9.45
C PRO A 50 7.17 -4.02 8.03
N ILE A 51 7.44 -5.20 7.46
CA ILE A 51 7.94 -5.29 6.07
C ILE A 51 6.81 -4.94 5.10
N THR A 52 5.64 -5.49 5.34
CA THR A 52 4.42 -5.21 4.59
C THR A 52 4.11 -3.72 4.53
N ASP A 53 4.15 -3.04 5.68
CA ASP A 53 3.82 -1.63 5.78
C ASP A 53 4.80 -0.77 4.97
N CYS A 54 6.09 -1.05 5.06
CA CYS A 54 7.11 -0.36 4.27
C CYS A 54 6.96 -0.56 2.76
N VAL A 55 6.54 -1.74 2.32
CA VAL A 55 6.29 -2.02 0.90
C VAL A 55 5.06 -1.26 0.42
N ILE A 56 3.98 -1.25 1.19
CA ILE A 56 2.76 -0.52 0.84
C ILE A 56 2.99 0.99 0.82
N ASP A 57 3.84 1.53 1.71
CA ASP A 57 4.17 2.95 1.74
C ASP A 57 5.08 3.39 0.59
N ALA A 58 5.92 2.50 0.07
CA ALA A 58 6.74 2.75 -1.11
C ALA A 58 6.00 2.48 -2.45
N ALA A 59 4.79 1.93 -2.40
CA ALA A 59 3.96 1.66 -3.57
C ALA A 59 3.17 2.89 -4.02
N SER A 60 2.99 3.03 -5.33
CA SER A 60 2.05 4.01 -5.91
C SER A 60 0.60 3.54 -5.78
N ALA A 61 -0.37 4.46 -5.88
CA ALA A 61 -1.80 4.13 -5.79
C ALA A 61 -2.23 3.05 -6.80
N GLY A 62 -1.72 3.11 -8.04
CA GLY A 62 -2.00 2.09 -9.07
C GLY A 62 -1.43 0.70 -8.74
N GLU A 63 -0.26 0.64 -8.11
CA GLU A 63 0.34 -0.61 -7.65
C GLU A 63 -0.41 -1.19 -6.45
N ILE A 64 -0.86 -0.34 -5.53
CA ILE A 64 -1.66 -0.74 -4.36
C ILE A 64 -2.98 -1.37 -4.82
N ILE A 65 -3.67 -0.78 -5.80
CA ILE A 65 -4.92 -1.33 -6.34
C ILE A 65 -4.68 -2.70 -6.99
N GLN A 66 -3.59 -2.87 -7.75
CA GLN A 66 -3.23 -4.16 -8.35
C GLN A 66 -2.90 -5.23 -7.30
N ILE A 67 -2.18 -4.87 -6.25
CA ILE A 67 -1.86 -5.80 -5.15
C ILE A 67 -3.13 -6.14 -4.35
N ALA A 68 -4.00 -5.16 -4.11
CA ALA A 68 -5.26 -5.36 -3.39
C ALA A 68 -6.23 -6.26 -4.17
N SER A 69 -6.33 -6.11 -5.50
CA SER A 69 -7.19 -6.96 -6.33
C SER A 69 -6.72 -8.43 -6.32
N ALA A 70 -5.42 -8.67 -6.24
CA ALA A 70 -4.84 -10.01 -6.09
C ALA A 70 -5.28 -10.72 -4.80
N GLY A 71 -5.72 -9.99 -3.77
CA GLY A 71 -6.33 -10.58 -2.58
C GLY A 71 -7.67 -11.27 -2.85
N VAL A 72 -8.38 -10.85 -3.89
CA VAL A 72 -9.68 -11.41 -4.29
C VAL A 72 -9.53 -12.39 -5.44
N THR A 73 -8.67 -12.10 -6.42
CA THR A 73 -8.46 -12.96 -7.60
C THR A 73 -7.45 -14.09 -7.37
N GLY A 74 -6.70 -14.05 -6.27
CA GLY A 74 -5.59 -14.94 -5.97
C GLY A 74 -4.23 -14.30 -6.31
N VAL A 75 -3.25 -14.55 -5.45
CA VAL A 75 -1.87 -14.05 -5.61
C VAL A 75 -1.17 -14.85 -6.71
N THR A 76 -0.76 -14.18 -7.78
CA THR A 76 -0.04 -14.79 -8.90
C THR A 76 1.48 -14.53 -8.80
N PRO A 77 2.31 -15.24 -9.59
CA PRO A 77 3.74 -14.96 -9.68
C PRO A 77 4.04 -13.51 -10.08
N GLU A 78 3.19 -12.91 -10.92
CA GLU A 78 3.32 -11.52 -11.37
C GLU A 78 3.10 -10.55 -10.21
N THR A 79 2.06 -10.76 -9.39
CA THR A 79 1.85 -9.97 -8.16
C THR A 79 3.04 -10.09 -7.21
N THR A 80 3.60 -11.30 -7.08
CA THR A 80 4.77 -11.54 -6.22
C THR A 80 5.99 -10.78 -6.72
N GLN A 81 6.26 -10.79 -8.03
CA GLN A 81 7.35 -10.01 -8.63
C GLN A 81 7.15 -8.52 -8.44
N GLN A 82 5.92 -8.03 -8.58
CA GLN A 82 5.59 -6.61 -8.36
C GLN A 82 5.88 -6.18 -6.92
N VAL A 83 5.45 -6.98 -5.94
CA VAL A 83 5.77 -6.74 -4.51
C VAL A 83 7.28 -6.73 -4.27
N ILE A 84 8.03 -7.66 -4.87
CA ILE A 84 9.50 -7.70 -4.75
C ILE A 84 10.14 -6.45 -5.36
N GLN A 85 9.69 -6.00 -6.54
CA GLN A 85 10.21 -4.79 -7.17
C GLN A 85 9.98 -3.54 -6.30
N ILE A 86 8.81 -3.45 -5.67
CA ILE A 86 8.51 -2.35 -4.74
C ILE A 86 9.38 -2.45 -3.49
N ALA A 87 9.56 -3.65 -2.93
CA ALA A 87 10.42 -3.88 -1.76
C ALA A 87 11.89 -3.51 -2.00
N GLN A 88 12.37 -3.59 -3.23
CA GLN A 88 13.73 -3.19 -3.62
C GLN A 88 13.90 -1.67 -3.78
N ARG A 89 12.81 -0.88 -3.71
CA ARG A 89 12.90 0.58 -3.79
C ARG A 89 13.65 1.15 -2.57
N PRO A 90 14.41 2.23 -2.76
CA PRO A 90 15.17 2.84 -1.66
C PRO A 90 14.27 3.27 -0.48
N GLN A 91 13.04 3.74 -0.74
CA GLN A 91 12.12 4.09 0.35
C GLN A 91 11.73 2.86 1.20
N ALA A 92 11.40 1.73 0.54
CA ALA A 92 11.05 0.49 1.22
C ALA A 92 12.24 -0.06 2.02
N VAL A 93 13.43 -0.12 1.41
CA VAL A 93 14.65 -0.61 2.09
C VAL A 93 15.01 0.24 3.31
N GLN A 94 14.90 1.57 3.21
CA GLN A 94 15.14 2.47 4.34
C GLN A 94 14.11 2.24 5.46
N CYS A 95 12.83 2.15 5.13
CA CYS A 95 11.77 1.89 6.10
C CYS A 95 11.94 0.52 6.78
N ILE A 96 12.27 -0.53 6.02
CA ILE A 96 12.54 -1.87 6.55
C ILE A 96 13.72 -1.83 7.51
N THR A 97 14.78 -1.08 7.18
CA THR A 97 15.96 -0.93 8.03
C THR A 97 15.64 -0.18 9.33
N GLN A 98 14.78 0.84 9.28
CA GLN A 98 14.33 1.56 10.47
C GLN A 98 13.44 0.68 11.36
N ASN A 99 12.54 -0.09 10.76
CA ASN A 99 11.64 -0.99 11.50
C ASN A 99 12.34 -2.27 11.99
N SER A 100 13.38 -2.75 11.31
CA SER A 100 14.17 -3.91 11.76
C SER A 100 14.99 -3.59 13.00
N LEU A 101 15.44 -2.34 13.16
CA LEU A 101 16.05 -1.86 14.41
C LEU A 101 15.03 -1.91 15.57
N THR A 102 13.77 -1.55 15.32
CA THR A 102 12.68 -1.66 16.31
C THR A 102 12.34 -3.12 16.65
N LEU A 103 12.45 -4.04 15.69
CA LEU A 103 12.23 -5.48 15.90
C LEU A 103 13.35 -6.18 16.67
N LEU A 104 14.59 -5.68 16.60
CA LEU A 104 15.77 -6.29 17.21
C LEU A 104 16.27 -5.56 18.46
N GLY A 105 15.81 -4.33 18.68
CA GLY A 105 16.21 -3.46 19.80
C GLY A 105 15.14 -3.27 20.89
N GLY A 106 14.04 -4.05 20.85
CA GLY A 106 12.95 -4.03 21.82
C GLY A 106 12.98 -5.22 22.77
#